data_AF-A0A553ZN23-F1
#
_entry.id   AF-A0A553ZN23-F1
#
_cell.length_a   1.000
_cell.length_b   1.000
_cell.length_c   1.000
_cell.angle_alpha   90.00
_cell.angle_beta   90.00
_cell.angle_gamma   90.00
#
_symmetry.space_group_name_H-M   'P 1'
#
loop_
_entity.id
_entity.type
_entity.pdbx_description
1 polymer ?
#
loop_
_entity_poly.entity_id
_entity_poly.type
_entity_poly.pdbx_seq_one_letter_code
_entity_poly.pdbx_strand_id
1 'polypeptide(L)' 'MRRGLGTRLLAAALAHRSDGLTLHVFEANTGARAFYARHGFTTVASGSDNMEGLPELTLHRGPAPAP' A
#
# COMPACT_ATOMS: atom_id res chain seq x y z
N MET A 1 8.97 19.92 3.18
CA MET A 1 7.73 19.86 4.00
C MET A 1 6.76 18.83 3.42
N ARG A 2 6.24 17.90 4.23
CA ARG A 2 5.17 16.97 3.81
C ARG A 2 3.83 17.70 3.94
N ARG A 3 3.23 18.19 2.85
CA ARG A 3 1.98 19.00 2.87
C ARG A 3 0.69 18.18 3.09
N GLY A 4 0.79 16.95 3.60
CA GLY A 4 -0.36 16.07 3.85
C GLY A 4 -1.10 15.58 2.59
N LEU A 5 -0.64 15.90 1.38
CA LEU A 5 -1.31 15.52 0.13
C LEU A 5 -1.47 14.00 -0.01
N GLY A 6 -0.44 13.23 0.31
CA GLY A 6 -0.51 11.76 0.28
C GLY A 6 -1.62 11.21 1.17
N THR A 7 -1.76 11.75 2.39
CA THR A 7 -2.84 11.35 3.32
C THR A 7 -4.22 11.69 2.76
N ARG A 8 -4.39 12.88 2.15
CA ARG A 8 -5.67 13.30 1.55
C ARG A 8 -6.06 12.42 0.36
N LEU A 9 -5.11 12.12 -0.52
CA LEU A 9 -5.33 11.24 -1.68
C LEU A 9 -5.67 9.82 -1.24
N LEU A 10 -4.92 9.29 -0.26
CA LEU A 10 -5.17 7.95 0.27
C LEU A 10 -6.53 7.86 0.97
N ALA A 11 -6.91 8.88 1.75
CA ALA A 11 -8.22 8.93 2.40
C ALA A 11 -9.37 8.92 1.38
N ALA A 12 -9.25 9.68 0.29
CA ALA A 12 -10.23 9.67 -0.79
C ALA A 12 -10.31 8.29 -1.47
N ALA A 13 -9.17 7.67 -1.77
CA ALA A 13 -9.15 6.34 -2.38
C ALA A 13 -9.84 5.27 -1.50
N LEU A 14 -9.59 5.30 -0.20
CA LEU A 14 -10.20 4.37 0.76
C LEU A 14 -11.71 4.64 0.95
N ALA A 15 -12.15 5.89 0.89
CA ALA A 15 -13.58 6.23 0.96
C ALA A 15 -14.38 5.62 -0.22
N HIS A 16 -13.73 5.40 -1.37
CA HIS A 16 -14.34 4.77 -2.56
C HIS A 16 -14.17 3.25 -2.61
N ARG A 17 -13.57 2.63 -1.60
CA ARG A 17 -13.25 1.19 -1.56
C ARG A 17 -13.57 0.63 -0.18
N SER A 18 -14.85 0.32 0.05
CA SER A 18 -15.36 -0.30 1.28
C SER A 18 -14.71 -1.65 1.58
N ASP A 19 -14.36 -2.40 0.52
CA ASP A 19 -13.91 -3.79 0.62
C ASP A 19 -12.39 -3.90 0.81
N GLY A 20 -11.72 -2.75 0.94
CA GLY A 20 -10.28 -2.65 1.10
C GLY A 20 -9.55 -2.24 -0.17
N LEU A 21 -8.25 -1.96 0.00
CA LEU A 21 -7.36 -1.49 -1.04
C LEU A 21 -6.06 -2.29 -1.00
N THR A 22 -5.67 -2.82 -2.16
CA THR A 22 -4.40 -3.51 -2.38
C THR A 22 -3.52 -2.66 -3.29
N LEU A 23 -2.23 -2.59 -3.00
CA LEU A 23 -1.25 -1.87 -3.80
C LEU A 23 0.12 -2.55 -3.75
N HIS A 24 0.97 -2.19 -4.70
CA HIS A 24 2.35 -2.65 -4.78
C HIS A 24 3.32 -1.54 -4.38
N VAL A 25 4.41 -1.90 -3.72
CA VAL A 25 5.49 -0.97 -3.37
C VAL A 25 6.83 -1.68 -3.43
N PHE A 26 7.83 -1.06 -4.07
CA PHE A 26 9.19 -1.58 -4.03
C PHE A 26 9.72 -1.67 -2.59
N GLU A 27 10.42 -2.76 -2.27
CA GLU A 27 11.03 -2.94 -0.95
C GLU A 27 12.00 -1.81 -0.61
N ALA A 28 12.74 -1.31 -1.60
CA ALA A 28 13.67 -0.21 -1.44
C ALA A 28 12.98 1.13 -1.06
N ASN A 29 11.68 1.29 -1.31
CA ASN A 29 10.94 2.52 -1.04
C ASN A 29 10.49 2.60 0.43
N THR A 30 11.45 2.74 1.33
CA THR A 30 11.24 2.80 2.79
C THR A 30 10.28 3.93 3.20
N GLY A 31 10.29 5.06 2.47
CA GLY A 31 9.40 6.19 2.71
C GLY A 31 7.93 5.88 2.43
N ALA A 32 7.63 5.21 1.32
CA ALA A 32 6.27 4.77 0.99
C ALA A 32 5.82 3.62 1.90
N ARG A 33 6.70 2.65 2.18
CA ARG A 33 6.43 1.55 3.12
C ARG A 33 6.02 2.06 4.50
N ALA A 34 6.80 2.99 5.07
CA ALA A 34 6.48 3.61 6.35
C ALA A 34 5.19 4.45 6.29
N PHE A 35 4.91 5.11 5.15
CA PHE A 35 3.68 5.85 4.95
C PHE A 35 2.46 4.92 4.97
N TYR A 36 2.45 3.83 4.20
CA TYR A 36 1.32 2.91 4.13
C TYR A 36 1.12 2.14 5.45
N ALA A 37 2.20 1.70 6.10
CA ALA A 37 2.13 1.06 7.42
C ALA A 37 1.44 1.95 8.46
N ARG A 38 1.77 3.25 8.51
CA ARG A 38 1.10 4.23 9.39
C ARG A 38 -0.38 4.43 9.08
N HIS A 39 -0.81 4.11 7.85
CA HIS A 39 -2.21 4.19 7.44
C HIS A 39 -2.91 2.82 7.50
N GLY A 40 -2.34 1.83 8.19
CA GLY A 40 -2.99 0.55 8.47
C GLY A 40 -2.88 -0.50 7.36
N PHE A 41 -1.96 -0.33 6.41
CA PHE A 41 -1.63 -1.39 5.46
C PHE A 41 -0.71 -2.43 6.10
N THR A 42 -0.92 -3.70 5.77
CA THR A 42 -0.04 -4.81 6.11
C THR A 42 0.52 -5.46 4.85
N THR A 43 1.70 -6.07 4.95
CA THR A 43 2.27 -6.85 3.84
C THR A 43 1.55 -8.19 3.78
N VAL A 44 1.06 -8.56 2.59
CA VAL A 44 0.35 -9.83 2.35
C VAL A 44 1.11 -10.75 1.38
N ALA A 45 2.01 -10.19 0.57
CA ALA A 45 2.92 -10.95 -0.28
C ALA A 45 4.20 -10.16 -0.56
N SER A 46 5.24 -10.85 -0.99
CA SER A 46 6.45 -10.28 -1.59
C SER A 46 6.72 -10.97 -2.92
N GLY A 47 7.41 -10.28 -3.83
CA GLY A 47 7.70 -10.77 -5.17
C GLY A 47 8.75 -9.94 -5.88
N SER A 48 9.06 -10.30 -7.12
CA SER A 48 9.99 -9.56 -7.99
C SER A 48 9.61 -9.67 -9.47
N ASP A 49 8.35 -9.99 -9.77
CA ASP A 49 7.82 -10.22 -11.12
C ASP A 49 7.30 -8.93 -11.80
N ASN A 50 7.66 -7.76 -11.26
CA ASN A 50 7.46 -6.49 -11.96
C ASN A 50 8.43 -6.38 -13.15
N MET A 51 8.12 -5.45 -14.06
CA MET A 51 8.91 -5.21 -15.26
C MET A 51 10.36 -4.83 -14.97
N GLU A 52 10.64 -4.25 -13.80
CA GLU A 52 11.98 -3.88 -13.35
C GLU A 52 12.76 -5.07 -12.75
N GLY A 53 12.12 -6.22 -12.48
CA GLY A 53 12.73 -7.37 -11.83
C GLY A 53 13.20 -7.09 -10.39
N LEU A 54 12.69 -6.04 -9.76
CA LEU A 54 13.12 -5.59 -8.44
C LEU A 54 12.22 -6.13 -7.32
N PRO A 55 12.74 -6.33 -6.10
CA PRO A 55 11.90 -6.75 -4.98
C PRO A 55 10.77 -5.76 -4.67
N GLU A 56 9.55 -6.28 -4.58
CA GLU A 56 8.34 -5.54 -4.25
C GLU A 56 7.50 -6.26 -3.19
N LEU A 57 6.65 -5.48 -2.52
CA LEU A 57 5.68 -5.94 -1.55
C LEU A 57 4.28 -5.63 -2.04
N THR A 58 3.39 -6.60 -1.88
CA THR A 58 1.94 -6.39 -1.98
C THR A 58 1.42 -6.01 -0.60
N LEU A 59 0.85 -4.82 -0.50
CA LEU A 59 0.25 -4.30 0.72
C LEU A 59 -1.27 -4.29 0.61
N HIS A 60 -1.95 -4.64 1.70
CA HIS A 60 -3.41 -4.61 1.78
C HIS A 60 -3.89 -3.85 3.02
N ARG A 61 -4.99 -3.11 2.86
CA ARG A 61 -5.79 -2.55 3.96
C ARG A 61 -7.25 -2.84 3.69
N GLY A 62 -7.92 -3.56 4.58
CA GLY A 62 -9.32 -3.94 4.43
C GLY A 62 -9.68 -5.08 5.37
N PRO A 63 -10.95 -5.50 5.40
CA PRO A 63 -11.29 -6.80 5.97
C PRO A 63 -10.46 -7.90 5.27
N ALA A 64 -10.11 -8.96 6.01
CA ALA A 64 -9.47 -10.11 5.38
C ALA A 64 -10.35 -10.58 4.22
N PRO A 65 -9.78 -10.91 3.04
CA PRO A 65 -10.56 -11.42 1.92
C PRO A 65 -11.39 -12.61 2.41
N ALA A 66 -12.67 -12.64 2.04
CA ALA A 66 -13.54 -13.76 2.37
C ALA A 66 -12.89 -15.07 1.87
N PRO A 67 -13.01 -16.17 2.65
CA PRO A 67 -12.43 -17.47 2.28
C PRO A 67 -13.01 -18.01 0.96
#